data_AF-A0A965UBX3-F1
#
_entry.id   AF-A0A965UBX3-F1
#
_cell.length_a   1.000
_cell.length_b   1.000
_cell.length_c   1.000
_cell.angle_alpha   90.00
_cell.angle_beta   90.00
_cell.angle_gamma   90.00
#
_symmetry.space_group_name_H-M   'P 1'
#
loop_
_entity.id
_entity.type
_entity.pdbx_description
1 polymer ?
#
loop_
_entity_poly.entity_id
_entity_poly.type
_entity_poly.pdbx_seq_one_letter_code
_entity_poly.pdbx_strand_id
1 'polypeptide(L)' 'MRDSMLRGLACGDMVRFTAISGRALCETARTTHTLSRVCTAALGRALLMTSMM' A
#
# COMPACT_ATOMS: atom_id res chain seq x y z
N MET A 1 11.55 6.29 -6.38
CA MET A 1 10.30 6.93 -5.87
C MET A 1 10.13 6.48 -4.43
N ARG A 2 9.76 7.39 -3.52
CA ARG A 2 9.61 7.09 -2.09
C ARG A 2 8.14 6.81 -1.78
N ASP A 3 7.86 5.76 -1.04
CA ASP A 3 6.51 5.44 -0.58
C ASP A 3 6.06 6.45 0.48
N SER A 4 4.76 6.72 0.55
CA SER A 4 4.21 7.75 1.44
C SER A 4 2.81 7.35 1.89
N MET A 5 2.49 7.71 3.14
CA MET A 5 1.21 7.41 3.76
C MET A 5 0.57 8.71 4.25
N LEU A 6 -0.70 8.89 3.94
CA LEU A 6 -1.49 10.02 4.35
C LEU A 6 -2.65 9.52 5.22
N ARG A 7 -2.77 10.08 6.41
CA ARG A 7 -3.90 9.81 7.33
C ARG A 7 -4.59 11.14 7.57
N GLY A 8 -5.91 11.16 7.44
CA GLY A 8 -6.68 12.37 7.55
C GLY A 8 -8.08 12.13 8.10
N LEU A 9 -8.70 13.24 8.50
CA LEU A 9 -10.05 13.30 9.02
C LEU A 9 -10.84 14.23 8.10
N ALA A 10 -12.04 13.80 7.71
CA ALA A 10 -12.95 14.54 6.85
C ALA A 10 -14.31 14.66 7.54
N CYS A 11 -15.10 15.64 7.08
CA CYS A 11 -16.47 15.87 7.54
C CYS A 11 -16.56 16.08 9.06
N GLY A 12 -15.72 16.96 9.62
CA GLY A 12 -15.76 17.27 11.06
C GLY A 12 -15.51 16.06 11.97
N ASP A 13 -14.44 15.31 11.69
CA ASP A 13 -14.03 14.09 12.43
C ASP A 13 -14.91 12.84 12.19
N MET A 14 -16.00 12.94 11.42
CA MET A 14 -16.88 11.79 11.18
C MET A 14 -16.27 10.70 10.28
N VAL A 15 -15.29 11.05 9.42
CA VAL A 15 -14.67 10.10 8.49
C VAL A 15 -13.16 10.12 8.64
N ARG A 16 -12.60 9.00 9.10
CA ARG A 16 -11.15 8.77 9.07
C ARG A 16 -10.77 8.07 7.77
N PHE A 17 -9.88 8.67 7.00
CA PHE A 17 -9.37 8.08 5.77
C PHE A 17 -7.86 7.90 5.83
N THR A 18 -7.40 6.83 5.21
CA THR A 18 -6.00 6.48 5.08
C THR A 18 -5.72 6.20 3.62
N ALA A 19 -4.71 6.87 3.06
CA ALA A 19 -4.24 6.64 1.70
C ALA A 19 -2.76 6.30 1.74
N ILE A 20 -2.34 5.35 0.90
CA ILE A 20 -0.94 4.91 0.81
C ILE A 20 -0.51 4.83 -0.64
N SER A 21 0.69 5.33 -0.92
CA SER A 21 1.44 5.03 -2.14
C SER A 21 2.55 4.05 -1.77
N GLY A 22 2.46 2.80 -2.23
CA GLY A 22 3.41 1.73 -1.93
C GLY A 22 4.02 1.08 -3.17
N ARG A 23 4.32 1.88 -4.20
CA ARG A 23 4.91 1.37 -5.45
C ARG A 23 6.29 0.76 -5.21
N ALA A 24 7.13 1.40 -4.40
CA ALA A 24 8.48 0.90 -4.15
C ALA A 24 8.43 -0.38 -3.30
N LEU A 25 7.50 -0.44 -2.35
CA LEU A 25 7.21 -1.61 -1.53
C LEU A 25 6.81 -2.83 -2.37
N CYS A 26 5.88 -2.68 -3.32
CA CYS A 26 5.48 -3.74 -4.24
C CYS A 26 6.64 -4.18 -5.17
N GLU A 27 7.45 -3.24 -5.65
CA GLU A 27 8.60 -3.54 -6.52
C GLU A 27 9.70 -4.30 -5.77
N THR A 28 9.93 -3.94 -4.51
CA THR A 28 10.87 -4.63 -3.62
C THR A 28 10.39 -6.05 -3.33
N ALA A 29 9.10 -6.24 -3.07
CA ALA A 29 8.53 -7.57 -2.86
C ALA A 29 8.61 -8.45 -4.13
N ARG A 30 8.37 -7.87 -5.31
CA ARG A 30 8.49 -8.55 -6.61
C ARG A 30 9.91 -9.07 -6.85
N THR A 31 10.90 -8.23 -6.59
CA THR A 31 12.33 -8.55 -6.82
C THR A 31 12.85 -9.53 -5.77
N THR A 32 12.46 -9.39 -4.51
CA THR A 32 12.89 -10.28 -3.41
C THR A 32 12.35 -11.71 -3.58
N HIS A 33 11.10 -11.85 -4.03
CA HIS A 33 10.43 -13.15 -4.12
C HIS A 33 10.26 -13.66 -5.55
N THR A 34 10.87 -13.00 -6.54
CA THR A 34 10.84 -13.36 -7.97
C THR A 34 9.41 -13.64 -8.48
N LEU A 35 8.46 -12.79 -8.09
CA LEU A 35 7.04 -13.05 -8.26
C LEU A 35 6.56 -12.77 -9.69
N SER A 36 5.58 -13.56 -10.13
CA SER A 36 4.83 -13.27 -11.36
C SER A 36 4.03 -11.96 -11.24
N ARG A 37 3.60 -11.39 -12.37
CA ARG A 37 2.78 -10.15 -12.37
C ARG A 37 1.48 -10.31 -11.57
N VAL A 38 0.87 -11.49 -11.62
CA VAL A 38 -0.38 -11.79 -10.90
C VAL A 38 -0.14 -11.89 -9.40
N CYS A 39 0.90 -12.65 -8.99
CA CYS A 39 1.26 -12.79 -7.59
C CYS A 39 1.70 -11.46 -6.98
N THR A 40 2.42 -10.63 -7.75
CA THR A 40 2.82 -9.27 -7.33
C THR A 40 1.60 -8.39 -7.06
N ALA A 41 0.57 -8.46 -7.90
CA ALA A 41 -0.65 -7.67 -7.72
C ALA A 41 -1.50 -8.16 -6.52
N ALA A 42 -1.50 -9.47 -6.25
CA ALA A 42 -2.18 -10.05 -5.08
C ALA A 42 -1.44 -9.67 -3.79
N LEU A 43 -0.13 -9.91 -3.75
CA LEU A 43 0.72 -9.57 -2.60
C LEU A 43 0.74 -8.06 -2.35
N GLY A 44 0.82 -7.25 -3.40
CA GLY A 44 0.78 -5.79 -3.29
C GLY A 44 -0.48 -5.29 -2.61
N ARG A 45 -1.67 -5.81 -2.97
CA ARG A 45 -2.92 -5.46 -2.27
C ARG A 45 -2.88 -5.85 -0.79
N ALA A 46 -2.38 -7.04 -0.47
CA ALA A 46 -2.25 -7.48 0.92
C ALA A 46 -1.27 -6.60 1.73
N LEU A 47 -0.11 -6.26 1.16
CA LEU A 47 0.88 -5.39 1.77
C LEU A 47 0.36 -3.98 2.00
N LEU A 48 -0.36 -3.41 1.03
CA LEU A 48 -0.95 -2.07 1.18
C LEU A 48 -2.06 -2.07 2.24
N MET A 49 -2.93 -3.08 2.26
CA MET A 49 -3.99 -3.18 3.28
C MET A 49 -3.42 -3.34 4.68
N THR A 50 -2.43 -4.22 4.86
CA THR A 50 -1.77 -4.42 6.16
C THR A 50 -0.99 -3.18 6.62
N SER A 51 -0.43 -2.40 5.70
CA SER A 51 0.24 -1.13 6.02
C SER A 51 -0.73 -0.02 6.44
N MET A 52 -2.02 -0.13 6.10
CA MET A 52 -3.06 0.85 6.41
C MET A 52 -3.82 0.59 7.70
N MET A 53 -3.80 -0.66 8.19
CA MET A 53 -4.32 -1.01 9.52
C MET A 53 -3.52 -0.32 10.63
#